data_AF-A0A3E1EWZ2-F1
#
_entry.id   AF-A0A3E1EWZ2-F1
#
_cell.length_a   1.000
_cell.length_b   1.000
_cell.length_c   1.000
_cell.angle_alpha   90.00
_cell.angle_beta   90.00
_cell.angle_gamma   90.00
#
_symmetry.space_group_name_H-M   'P 1'
#
loop_
_entity.id
_entity.type
_entity.pdbx_description
1 polymer ?
#
loop_
_entity_poly.entity_id
_entity_poly.type
_entity_poly.pdbx_seq_one_letter_code
_entity_poly.pdbx_strand_id
1 'polypeptide(L)'
;MILLSIPGTFRMILIIIAVIVIIRFISRVMNAKSSAENTKRYNQNNEEYRRAKEKSERERGKVHIVEGGYREAEDVDFEEVKEDQK
;
A
#
# COMPACT_ATOMS: atom_id res chain seq x y z
N MET A 1 48.53 -3.65 -32.90
CA MET A 1 47.22 -4.25 -32.55
C MET A 1 46.74 -3.97 -31.12
N ILE A 2 47.62 -3.67 -30.15
CA ILE A 2 47.22 -3.37 -28.76
C ILE A 2 46.57 -1.98 -28.59
N LEU A 3 47.01 -0.96 -29.34
CA LEU A 3 46.49 0.42 -29.23
C LEU A 3 44.99 0.56 -29.56
N LEU A 4 44.43 -0.31 -30.39
CA LEU A 4 43.00 -0.28 -30.76
C LEU A 4 42.12 -1.06 -29.78
N SER A 5 42.70 -1.98 -28.99
CA SER A 5 41.96 -2.80 -28.00
C SER A 5 41.69 -2.05 -26.69
N ILE A 6 42.66 -1.23 -26.24
CA ILE A 6 42.55 -0.43 -25.01
C ILE A 6 41.34 0.52 -25.01
N PRO A 7 41.07 1.35 -26.05
CA PRO A 7 39.94 2.27 -26.04
C PRO A 7 38.58 1.55 -26.10
N GLY A 8 38.49 0.39 -26.77
CA GLY A 8 37.27 -0.41 -26.82
C GLY A 8 36.90 -0.98 -25.45
N THR A 9 37.87 -1.57 -24.77
CA THR A 9 37.70 -2.12 -23.41
C THR A 9 37.37 -1.02 -22.39
N PHE A 10 38.00 0.15 -22.49
CA PHE A 10 37.72 1.27 -21.59
C PHE A 10 36.29 1.81 -21.76
N ARG A 11 35.82 1.98 -23.01
CA ARG A 11 34.42 2.38 -23.27
C ARG A 11 33.43 1.37 -22.73
N MET A 12 33.69 0.07 -22.90
CA MET A 12 32.85 -0.99 -22.36
C MET A 12 32.75 -0.91 -20.82
N ILE A 13 33.87 -0.72 -20.12
CA ILE A 13 33.87 -0.55 -18.66
C ILE A 13 33.08 0.69 -18.25
N LEU A 14 33.26 1.82 -18.95
CA LEU A 14 32.51 3.04 -18.67
C LEU A 14 30.99 2.86 -18.86
N ILE A 15 30.57 2.14 -19.90
CA ILE A 15 29.15 1.83 -20.15
C ILE A 15 28.59 0.98 -19.01
N ILE A 16 29.31 -0.04 -18.56
CA ILE A 16 28.88 -0.90 -17.45
C ILE A 16 28.70 -0.05 -16.18
N ILE A 17 29.66 0.82 -15.86
CA ILE A 17 29.56 1.72 -14.71
C ILE A 17 28.36 2.66 -14.86
N ALA A 18 28.17 3.25 -16.04
CA ALA A 18 27.06 4.16 -16.30
C ALA A 18 25.70 3.47 -16.08
N VAL A 19 25.52 2.23 -16.57
CA VAL A 19 24.30 1.45 -16.39
C VAL A 19 24.05 1.16 -14.91
N ILE A 20 25.07 0.74 -14.16
CA ILE A 20 24.95 0.48 -12.72
C ILE A 20 24.50 1.73 -11.96
N VAL A 21 25.05 2.91 -12.30
CA VAL A 21 24.66 4.18 -11.68
C VAL A 21 23.21 4.53 -11.98
N ILE A 22 22.75 4.36 -13.22
CA ILE A 22 21.36 4.60 -13.61
C ILE A 22 20.40 3.68 -12.85
N ILE A 23 20.69 2.37 -12.82
CA ILE A 23 19.88 1.40 -12.08
C ILE A 23 19.80 1.79 -10.61
N ARG A 24 20.94 2.11 -9.98
CA ARG A 24 21.00 2.52 -8.57
C ARG A 24 20.20 3.79 -8.29
N PHE A 25 20.16 4.72 -9.22
CA PHE A 25 19.35 5.93 -9.12
C PHE A 25 17.85 5.59 -9.14
N ILE A 26 17.42 4.78 -10.12
CA ILE A 26 16.02 4.35 -10.24
C ILE A 26 15.57 3.58 -8.99
N SER A 27 16.39 2.65 -8.50
CA SER A 27 16.07 1.89 -7.28
C SER A 27 15.86 2.80 -6.06
N ARG A 28 16.68 3.85 -5.89
CA ARG A 28 16.51 4.82 -4.80
C ARG A 28 15.22 5.60 -4.93
N VAL A 29 14.88 6.05 -6.14
CA VAL A 29 13.64 6.80 -6.42
C VAL A 29 12.41 5.93 -6.17
N MET A 30 12.42 4.68 -6.62
CA MET A 30 11.32 3.73 -6.38
C MET A 30 11.11 3.46 -4.88
N ASN A 31 12.21 3.23 -4.15
CA ASN A 31 12.14 3.02 -2.70
C ASN A 31 11.64 4.26 -1.96
N ALA A 32 12.06 5.46 -2.37
CA ALA A 32 11.58 6.71 -1.79
C ALA A 32 10.07 6.93 -2.06
N LYS A 33 9.60 6.66 -3.29
CA LYS A 33 8.17 6.76 -3.62
C LYS A 33 7.33 5.77 -2.81
N SER A 34 7.75 4.51 -2.75
CA SER A 34 7.06 3.47 -1.98
C SER A 34 7.04 3.78 -0.49
N SER A 35 8.16 4.26 0.06
CA SER A 35 8.23 4.71 1.45
C SER A 35 7.27 5.86 1.74
N ALA A 36 7.22 6.89 0.89
CA ALA A 36 6.35 8.04 1.09
C ALA A 36 4.85 7.65 1.02
N GLU A 37 4.51 6.74 0.12
CA GLU A 37 3.15 6.21 -0.03
C GLU A 37 2.74 5.38 1.19
N ASN A 38 3.64 4.51 1.68
CA ASN A 38 3.41 3.70 2.87
C ASN A 38 3.28 4.54 4.14
N THR A 39 4.11 5.58 4.32
CA THR A 39 3.99 6.50 5.45
C THR A 39 2.66 7.27 5.41
N LYS A 40 2.22 7.71 4.23
CA LYS A 40 0.94 8.41 4.06
C LYS A 40 -0.24 7.51 4.40
N ARG A 41 -0.27 6.28 3.89
CA ARG A 41 -1.32 5.29 4.20
C ARG A 41 -1.34 4.91 5.67
N TYR A 42 -0.17 4.73 6.29
CA TYR A 42 -0.07 4.43 7.71
C TYR A 42 -0.63 5.57 8.58
N ASN A 43 -0.29 6.82 8.25
CA ASN A 43 -0.79 7.99 8.99
C ASN A 43 -2.31 8.16 8.86
N GLN A 44 -2.86 7.95 7.66
CA GLN A 44 -4.31 8.01 7.43
C GLN A 44 -5.05 6.95 8.26
N ASN A 45 -4.58 5.70 8.22
CA ASN A 45 -5.20 4.61 8.97
C ASN A 45 -5.13 4.83 10.49
N ASN A 46 -4.02 5.39 10.98
CA ASN A 46 -3.84 5.67 12.40
C ASN A 46 -4.70 6.85 12.89
N GLU A 47 -4.92 7.86 12.05
CA GLU A 47 -5.86 8.95 12.35
C GLU A 47 -7.31 8.45 12.39
N GLU A 48 -7.72 7.64 11.43
CA GLU A 48 -9.06 7.04 11.40
C GLU A 48 -9.29 6.14 12.61
N TYR A 49 -8.32 5.30 12.95
CA TYR A 49 -8.36 4.48 14.16
C TYR A 49 -8.46 5.33 15.43
N ARG A 50 -7.68 6.41 15.54
CA ARG A 50 -7.75 7.31 16.71
C ARG A 50 -9.11 7.99 16.80
N ARG A 51 -9.66 8.49 15.68
CA ARG A 51 -10.99 9.12 15.64
C ARG A 51 -12.08 8.13 15.99
N ALA A 52 -12.01 6.89 15.48
CA ALA A 52 -12.95 5.83 15.80
C ALA A 52 -12.88 5.43 17.28
N LYS A 53 -11.68 5.32 17.84
CA LYS A 53 -11.47 5.06 19.28
C LYS A 53 -12.01 6.18 20.14
N GLU A 54 -11.69 7.44 19.83
CA GLU A 54 -12.22 8.60 20.56
C GLU A 54 -13.75 8.68 20.48
N LYS A 55 -14.33 8.41 19.31
CA LYS A 55 -15.78 8.36 19.11
C LYS A 55 -16.39 7.22 19.94
N SER A 56 -15.82 6.03 19.88
CA SER A 56 -16.26 4.87 20.66
C SER A 56 -16.16 5.08 22.16
N GLU A 57 -15.12 5.75 22.67
CA GLU A 57 -15.00 6.08 24.10
C GLU A 57 -16.03 7.16 24.51
N ARG A 58 -16.31 8.15 23.66
CA ARG A 58 -17.34 9.18 23.92
C ARG A 58 -18.77 8.66 23.81
N GLU A 59 -19.00 7.64 23.00
CA GLU A 59 -20.29 6.98 22.80
C GLU A 59 -20.47 5.75 23.71
N ARG A 60 -19.41 5.33 24.42
CA ARG A 60 -19.46 4.24 25.39
C ARG A 60 -20.49 4.57 26.48
N GLY A 61 -21.52 3.74 26.57
CA GLY A 61 -22.63 3.93 27.51
C GLY A 61 -23.78 4.81 26.99
N LYS A 62 -23.71 5.35 25.76
CA LYS A 62 -24.84 5.97 25.09
C LYS A 62 -25.60 4.91 24.30
N VAL A 63 -26.88 4.73 24.60
CA VAL A 63 -27.75 3.82 23.86
C VAL A 63 -28.34 4.60 22.70
N HIS A 64 -27.96 4.28 21.47
CA HIS A 64 -28.60 4.87 20.30
C HIS A 64 -29.84 4.03 19.99
N ILE A 65 -30.99 4.49 20.46
CA ILE A 65 -32.28 3.93 20.07
C ILE A 65 -32.50 4.39 18.63
N VAL A 66 -32.42 3.46 17.68
CA VAL A 66 -32.73 3.73 16.28
C VAL A 66 -34.24 4.00 16.25
N GLU A 67 -34.65 5.26 16.14
CA GLU A 67 -36.05 5.65 15.94
C GLU A 67 -36.46 5.30 14.49
N GLY A 68 -36.61 4.00 14.26
CA GLY A 68 -37.21 3.41 13.08
C GLY A 68 -38.07 2.28 13.58
N GLY A 69 -39.38 2.52 13.64
CA GLY A 69 -40.37 1.55 14.13
C GLY A 69 -40.19 0.18 13.51
N TYR A 70 -40.56 -0.84 14.28
CA TYR A 70 -40.62 -2.27 13.95
C TYR A 70 -40.58 -2.52 12.44
N ARG A 71 -39.38 -2.66 11.88
CA ARG A 71 -39.25 -3.32 10.57
C ARG A 71 -39.37 -4.78 10.90
N GLU A 72 -40.49 -5.37 10.50
CA GLU A 72 -40.63 -6.81 10.33
C GLU A 72 -39.29 -7.33 9.83
N ALA A 73 -38.65 -8.19 10.63
CA ALA A 73 -37.47 -8.89 10.17
C ALA A 73 -37.93 -9.68 8.95
N GLU A 74 -37.62 -9.19 7.75
CA GLU A 74 -37.70 -10.02 6.56
C GLU A 74 -36.82 -11.23 6.86
N ASP A 75 -37.45 -12.40 6.92
CA ASP A 75 -36.78 -13.70 6.90
C ASP A 75 -35.90 -13.70 5.65
N VAL A 76 -34.64 -13.32 5.82
CA VAL A 76 -33.66 -13.37 4.74
C VAL A 76 -33.26 -14.83 4.61
N ASP A 77 -33.79 -15.47 3.58
CA ASP A 77 -33.33 -16.79 3.15
C ASP A 77 -31.84 -16.67 2.79
N PHE A 78 -30.98 -17.20 3.66
CA PHE A 78 -29.55 -17.24 3.42
C PHE A 78 -29.27 -18.27 2.33
N GLU A 79 -28.84 -17.81 1.16
CA GLU A 79 -28.34 -18.68 0.10
C GLU A 79 -26.91 -19.12 0.46
N GLU A 80 -26.74 -20.40 0.76
CA GLU A 80 -25.45 -21.01 1.12
C GLU A 80 -24.49 -20.91 -0.07
N VAL A 81 -23.45 -20.09 0.06
CA VAL A 81 -22.40 -19.96 -0.96
C VAL A 81 -21.59 -21.25 -0.97
N LYS A 82 -21.78 -22.08 -2.02
CA LYS A 82 -20.98 -23.29 -2.22
C LYS A 82 -19.52 -22.88 -2.38
N GLU A 83 -18.68 -23.33 -1.44
CA GLU A 83 -17.23 -23.30 -1.47
C GLU A 83 -16.68 -24.21 -2.60
N ASP A 84 -16.98 -23.86 -3.84
CA ASP A 84 -16.30 -24.41 -5.00
C ASP A 84 -15.61 -23.25 -5.70
N GLN A 85 -14.37 -22.96 -5.30
CA GLN A 85 -13.20 -22.80 -6.19
C GLN A 85 -11.95 -22.61 -5.32
N LYS A 86 -11.13 -23.68 -5.30
CA LYS A 86 -9.77 -23.76 -4.76
C LYS A 86 -8.80 -22.82 -5.45
#